data_AF-A0A0R1LKM3-F1
#
_entry.id   AF-A0A0R1LKM3-F1
#
_cell.length_a   1.000
_cell.length_b   1.000
_cell.length_c   1.000
_cell.angle_alpha   90.00
_cell.angle_beta   90.00
_cell.angle_gamma   90.00
#
_symmetry.space_group_name_H-M   'P 1'
#
loop_
_entity.id
_entity.type
_entity.pdbx_description
1 polymer ?
#
loop_
_entity_poly.entity_id
_entity_poly.type
_entity_poly.pdbx_seq_one_letter_code
_entity_poly.pdbx_strand_id
1 'polypeptide(L)'
;MAVKRLKQTGIDFSVGTLNFLANTGIMLPYILILFQYQKTQSTTYLIALVTVYISRAASIFYTKRFNLRSSTYLILTLVFGALGSLPFALTQSLGWLIFGSILWGYSAATIWPYFLTVKLHLAHTTSFKMKRVYWLVFLGLIVLLELDFVLKLSFSLTFALLAVLNLAALPGGLLLNEFTHDFYRGQPNQRHGLKQFWRWWLSVVFFAAIAVLTTLRKANLALPAWLTLGIILVALVIALIELYADRRKLREFKLRLLNRGFLLSFVLLFSSFMAYFYWGKLGMYLIFVVYLIGFEGGAGIINALAHHDPARKQRLSGALLILGHLLVLIPWKYPYLLGLLLMALYIGYDNPTINHDLYESQVVDDDTAIIDKYRFSTAGGLICQLCLFGLLALVGWLGQVPILSFFKPTDATNWFLYTWAVNWPLVLTSLALSVANLRSHRA
;
A
#
# COMPACT_ATOMS: atom_id res chain seq x y z
N MET A 1 -15.33 -26.11 -32.00
CA MET A 1 -16.04 -25.05 -31.24
C MET A 1 -15.75 -25.09 -29.73
N ALA A 2 -15.67 -26.29 -29.11
CA ALA A 2 -15.32 -26.46 -27.69
C ALA A 2 -13.93 -25.93 -27.28
N VAL A 3 -12.90 -26.14 -28.11
CA VAL A 3 -11.53 -25.65 -27.84
C VAL A 3 -11.45 -24.11 -27.80
N LYS A 4 -12.20 -23.42 -28.66
CA LYS A 4 -12.29 -21.94 -28.62
C LYS A 4 -12.99 -21.45 -27.35
N ARG A 5 -14.05 -22.13 -26.90
CA ARG A 5 -14.73 -21.80 -25.63
C ARG A 5 -13.84 -22.06 -24.42
N LEU A 6 -13.12 -23.19 -24.38
CA LEU A 6 -12.23 -23.54 -23.27
C LEU A 6 -11.04 -22.59 -23.16
N LYS A 7 -10.47 -22.19 -24.32
CA LYS A 7 -9.47 -21.12 -24.39
C LYS A 7 -10.06 -19.81 -23.86
N GLN A 8 -11.23 -19.38 -24.35
CA GLN A 8 -11.88 -18.16 -23.87
C GLN A 8 -12.16 -18.17 -22.36
N THR A 9 -12.63 -19.30 -21.81
CA THR A 9 -12.90 -19.47 -20.37
C THR A 9 -11.62 -19.44 -19.54
N GLY A 10 -10.52 -20.05 -20.01
CA GLY A 10 -9.22 -19.99 -19.34
C GLY A 10 -8.65 -18.56 -19.30
N ILE A 11 -8.87 -17.79 -20.37
CA ILE A 11 -8.51 -16.37 -20.44
C ILE A 11 -9.37 -15.54 -19.47
N ASP A 12 -10.69 -15.73 -19.51
CA ASP A 12 -11.63 -15.02 -18.62
C ASP A 12 -11.32 -15.33 -17.14
N PHE A 13 -10.99 -16.59 -16.82
CA PHE A 13 -10.54 -16.99 -15.48
C PHE A 13 -9.23 -16.31 -15.09
N SER A 14 -8.20 -16.37 -15.94
CA SER A 14 -6.89 -15.81 -15.62
C SER A 14 -6.91 -14.28 -15.46
N VAL A 15 -7.69 -13.57 -16.30
CA VAL A 15 -7.93 -12.12 -16.15
C VAL A 15 -8.75 -11.83 -14.89
N GLY A 16 -9.68 -12.71 -14.51
CA GLY A 16 -10.44 -12.59 -13.27
C GLY A 16 -9.58 -12.79 -12.02
N THR A 17 -8.71 -13.80 -12.02
CA THR A 17 -7.72 -14.03 -10.96
C THR A 17 -6.75 -12.88 -10.85
N LEU A 18 -6.30 -12.33 -11.97
CA LEU A 18 -5.45 -11.14 -12.01
C LEU A 18 -6.13 -9.92 -11.40
N ASN A 19 -7.40 -9.65 -11.76
CA ASN A 19 -8.19 -8.59 -11.16
C ASN A 19 -8.35 -8.80 -9.65
N PHE A 20 -8.64 -10.02 -9.20
CA PHE A 20 -8.69 -10.33 -7.78
C PHE A 20 -7.36 -10.03 -7.10
N LEU A 21 -6.25 -10.61 -7.58
CA LEU A 21 -4.91 -10.41 -7.02
C LEU A 21 -4.50 -8.94 -7.02
N ALA A 22 -4.94 -8.16 -7.99
CA ALA A 22 -4.73 -6.73 -7.98
C ALA A 22 -5.45 -6.10 -6.77
N ASN A 23 -6.73 -6.43 -6.55
CA ASN A 23 -7.55 -5.85 -5.48
C ASN A 23 -7.12 -6.36 -4.08
N THR A 24 -6.82 -7.65 -3.93
CA THR A 24 -6.50 -8.29 -2.66
C THR A 24 -5.01 -8.40 -2.39
N GLY A 25 -4.14 -8.36 -3.40
CA GLY A 25 -2.70 -8.55 -3.23
C GLY A 25 -2.05 -7.49 -2.35
N ILE A 26 -2.65 -6.30 -2.23
CA ILE A 26 -2.17 -5.28 -1.30
C ILE A 26 -2.48 -5.63 0.16
N MET A 27 -3.63 -6.26 0.42
CA MET A 27 -4.20 -6.47 1.77
C MET A 27 -3.92 -7.87 2.31
N LEU A 28 -4.10 -8.88 1.47
CA LEU A 28 -4.17 -10.28 1.88
C LEU A 28 -2.88 -10.79 2.54
N PRO A 29 -1.68 -10.65 1.93
CA PRO A 29 -0.44 -11.12 2.56
C PRO A 29 -0.12 -10.35 3.83
N TYR A 30 -0.46 -9.05 3.87
CA TYR A 30 -0.29 -8.23 5.06
C TYR A 30 -1.12 -8.78 6.21
N ILE A 31 -2.40 -9.04 5.97
CA ILE A 31 -3.31 -9.62 6.97
C ILE A 31 -2.84 -11.01 7.40
N LEU A 32 -2.40 -11.86 6.48
CA LEU A 32 -1.94 -13.22 6.79
C LEU A 32 -0.68 -13.21 7.67
N ILE A 33 0.33 -12.39 7.32
CA ILE A 33 1.56 -12.28 8.11
C ILE A 33 1.27 -11.63 9.47
N LEU A 34 0.40 -10.61 9.51
CA LEU A 34 -0.03 -9.97 10.75
C LEU A 34 -0.77 -10.94 11.67
N PHE A 35 -1.68 -11.74 11.12
CA PHE A 35 -2.42 -12.76 11.87
C PHE A 35 -1.47 -13.79 12.47
N GLN A 36 -0.52 -14.28 11.67
CA GLN A 36 0.49 -15.23 12.14
C GLN A 36 1.41 -14.63 13.20
N TYR A 37 1.79 -13.35 13.04
CA TYR A 37 2.51 -12.61 14.05
C TYR A 37 1.69 -12.49 15.35
N GLN A 38 0.41 -12.14 15.28
CA GLN A 38 -0.40 -12.02 16.48
C GLN A 38 -0.59 -13.35 17.22
N LYS A 39 -0.76 -14.45 16.47
CA LYS A 39 -0.89 -15.80 17.02
C LYS A 39 0.40 -16.28 17.70
N THR A 40 1.55 -15.98 17.11
CA THR A 40 2.85 -16.52 17.56
C THR A 40 3.65 -15.55 18.43
N GLN A 41 3.35 -14.26 18.35
CA GLN A 41 4.17 -13.13 18.86
C GLN A 41 5.64 -13.19 18.39
N SER A 42 5.92 -13.96 17.33
CA SER A 42 7.27 -14.23 16.88
C SER A 42 7.88 -13.01 16.21
N THR A 43 9.08 -12.66 16.64
CA THR A 43 9.86 -11.57 16.05
C THR A 43 10.18 -11.82 14.57
N THR A 44 10.25 -13.08 14.13
CA THR A 44 10.47 -13.46 12.73
C THR A 44 9.36 -12.93 11.82
N TYR A 45 8.09 -13.14 12.19
CA TYR A 45 6.96 -12.67 11.38
C TYR A 45 6.77 -11.16 11.46
N LEU A 46 7.15 -10.52 12.58
CA LEU A 46 7.22 -9.05 12.65
C LEU A 46 8.22 -8.49 11.64
N ILE A 47 9.40 -9.10 11.53
CA ILE A 47 10.42 -8.69 10.55
C ILE A 47 9.91 -8.90 9.13
N ALA A 48 9.30 -10.05 8.85
CA ALA A 48 8.72 -10.33 7.55
C ALA A 48 7.66 -9.28 7.17
N LEU A 49 6.74 -8.98 8.08
CA LEU A 49 5.71 -7.95 7.91
C LEU A 49 6.31 -6.60 7.53
N VAL A 50 7.31 -6.16 8.30
CA VAL A 50 8.01 -4.89 8.09
C VAL A 50 8.78 -4.90 6.78
N THR A 51 9.46 -6.00 6.46
CA THR A 51 10.21 -6.17 5.21
C THR A 51 9.29 -6.07 3.98
N VAL A 52 8.07 -6.61 4.05
CA VAL A 52 7.05 -6.43 2.99
C VAL A 52 6.73 -4.95 2.79
N TYR A 53 6.48 -4.20 3.87
CA TYR A 53 6.22 -2.76 3.79
C TYR A 53 7.37 -1.97 3.19
N ILE A 54 8.59 -2.30 3.60
CA ILE A 54 9.81 -1.64 3.16
C ILE A 54 10.03 -1.89 1.67
N SER A 55 9.95 -3.15 1.26
CA SER A 55 10.11 -3.51 -0.14
C SER A 55 9.05 -2.82 -0.99
N ARG A 56 7.80 -2.78 -0.52
CA ARG A 56 6.74 -2.02 -1.16
C ARG A 56 7.05 -0.52 -1.23
N ALA A 57 7.55 0.08 -0.15
CA ALA A 57 7.90 1.50 -0.11
C ALA A 57 9.04 1.83 -1.09
N ALA A 58 9.97 0.90 -1.26
CA ALA A 58 11.08 1.07 -2.17
C ALA A 58 10.70 1.03 -3.65
N SER A 59 9.45 0.71 -3.99
CA SER A 59 8.91 0.88 -5.35
C SER A 59 9.05 2.29 -5.90
N ILE A 60 9.14 3.32 -5.05
CA ILE A 60 9.48 4.69 -5.47
C ILE A 60 10.76 4.69 -6.32
N PHE A 61 11.72 3.84 -5.97
CA PHE A 61 13.03 3.78 -6.58
C PHE A 61 13.13 2.87 -7.80
N TYR A 62 12.47 1.71 -7.84
CA TYR A 62 12.65 0.77 -8.97
C TYR A 62 11.56 0.83 -10.04
N THR A 63 10.36 1.34 -9.71
CA THR A 63 9.26 1.44 -10.68
C THR A 63 9.62 2.45 -11.77
N LYS A 64 9.47 2.08 -13.05
CA LYS A 64 9.82 2.87 -14.26
C LYS A 64 11.32 3.01 -14.60
N ARG A 65 12.25 2.48 -13.80
CA ARG A 65 13.71 2.62 -14.08
C ARG A 65 14.28 1.62 -15.07
N PHE A 66 13.64 0.45 -15.19
CA PHE A 66 14.05 -0.57 -16.16
C PHE A 66 13.43 -0.37 -17.54
N ASN A 67 12.59 0.66 -17.71
CA ASN A 67 11.89 1.00 -18.95
C ASN A 67 11.28 -0.22 -19.67
N LEU A 68 10.77 -1.16 -18.87
CA LEU A 68 10.10 -2.35 -19.38
C LEU A 68 8.65 -1.99 -19.73
N ARG A 69 8.06 -2.73 -20.67
CA ARG A 69 6.64 -2.55 -21.00
C ARG A 69 5.78 -2.86 -19.78
N SER A 70 4.63 -2.19 -19.66
CA SER A 70 3.67 -2.40 -18.55
C SER A 70 3.28 -3.87 -18.39
N SER A 71 3.17 -4.60 -19.49
CA SER A 71 2.93 -6.05 -19.54
C SER A 71 4.08 -6.89 -18.96
N THR A 72 5.34 -6.53 -19.26
CA THR A 72 6.52 -7.20 -18.68
C THR A 72 6.58 -6.99 -17.18
N TYR A 73 6.27 -5.78 -16.71
CA TYR A 73 6.16 -5.51 -15.28
C TYR A 73 5.04 -6.31 -14.61
N LEU A 74 3.91 -6.49 -15.30
CA LEU A 74 2.80 -7.31 -14.81
C LEU A 74 3.19 -8.80 -14.70
N ILE A 75 3.94 -9.33 -15.66
CA ILE A 75 4.47 -10.71 -15.60
C ILE A 75 5.46 -10.84 -14.43
N LEU A 76 6.42 -9.91 -14.30
CA LEU A 76 7.39 -9.91 -13.19
C LEU A 76 6.69 -9.84 -11.83
N THR A 77 5.61 -9.06 -11.74
CA THR A 77 4.77 -8.97 -10.54
C THR A 77 4.19 -10.32 -10.15
N LEU A 78 3.61 -11.06 -11.11
CA LEU A 78 2.99 -12.36 -10.86
C LEU A 78 4.03 -13.42 -10.51
N VAL A 79 5.18 -13.42 -11.21
CA VAL A 79 6.30 -14.32 -10.89
C VAL A 79 6.84 -14.05 -9.48
N PHE A 80 7.07 -12.77 -9.13
CA PHE A 80 7.55 -12.42 -7.79
C PHE A 80 6.48 -12.64 -6.72
N GLY A 81 5.20 -12.51 -7.05
CA GLY A 81 4.09 -12.87 -6.15
C GLY A 81 4.08 -14.37 -5.85
N ALA A 82 4.28 -15.21 -6.86
CA ALA A 82 4.40 -16.66 -6.68
C ALA A 82 5.65 -17.04 -5.88
N LEU A 83 6.83 -16.60 -6.32
CA LEU A 83 8.10 -16.87 -5.66
C LEU A 83 8.17 -16.29 -4.24
N GLY A 84 7.55 -15.13 -4.01
CA GLY A 84 7.47 -14.51 -2.70
C GLY A 84 6.56 -15.26 -1.73
N SER A 85 5.55 -15.97 -2.23
CA SER A 85 4.61 -16.75 -1.42
C SER A 85 5.20 -18.09 -0.96
N LEU A 86 6.06 -18.72 -1.76
CA LEU A 86 6.64 -20.03 -1.47
C LEU A 86 7.43 -20.10 -0.15
N PRO A 87 8.29 -19.12 0.21
CA PRO A 87 8.97 -19.13 1.50
C PRO A 87 8.03 -19.19 2.70
N PHE A 88 6.91 -18.48 2.66
CA PHE A 88 5.91 -18.51 3.74
C PHE A 88 5.14 -19.83 3.80
N ALA A 89 5.01 -20.51 2.66
CA ALA A 89 4.40 -21.84 2.59
C ALA A 89 5.34 -22.93 3.14
N LEU A 90 6.63 -22.87 2.77
CA LEU A 90 7.56 -24.00 2.90
C LEU A 90 8.50 -23.91 4.09
N THR A 91 8.71 -22.74 4.69
CA THR A 91 9.73 -22.58 5.75
C THR A 91 9.36 -21.51 6.77
N GLN A 92 9.99 -21.61 7.94
CA GLN A 92 9.95 -20.59 9.00
C GLN A 92 11.30 -19.88 9.17
N SER A 93 12.29 -20.23 8.33
CA SER A 93 13.61 -19.63 8.38
C SER A 93 13.54 -18.14 8.04
N LEU A 94 14.06 -17.30 8.93
CA LEU A 94 14.03 -15.85 8.77
C LEU A 94 14.61 -15.38 7.44
N GLY A 95 15.74 -15.95 6.99
CA GLY A 95 16.41 -15.52 5.76
C GLY A 95 15.49 -15.70 4.54
N TRP A 96 14.83 -16.85 4.46
CA TRP A 96 13.86 -17.14 3.41
C TRP A 96 12.60 -16.29 3.51
N LEU A 97 12.12 -16.02 4.73
CA LEU A 97 10.97 -15.12 4.94
C LEU A 97 11.29 -13.67 4.57
N ILE A 98 12.50 -13.18 4.81
CA ILE A 98 12.97 -11.87 4.33
C ILE A 98 12.98 -11.84 2.80
N PHE A 99 13.57 -12.86 2.17
CA PHE A 99 13.59 -12.96 0.72
C PHE A 99 12.17 -12.98 0.12
N GLY A 100 11.29 -13.81 0.69
CA GLY A 100 9.87 -13.87 0.32
C GLY A 100 9.19 -12.52 0.48
N SER A 101 9.45 -11.82 1.59
CA SER A 101 8.90 -10.50 1.90
C SER A 101 9.35 -9.43 0.91
N ILE A 102 10.59 -9.49 0.41
CA ILE A 102 11.09 -8.57 -0.61
C ILE A 102 10.34 -8.78 -1.93
N LEU A 103 10.25 -10.02 -2.39
CA LEU A 103 9.53 -10.35 -3.64
C LEU A 103 8.05 -10.02 -3.55
N TRP A 104 7.42 -10.31 -2.41
CA TRP A 104 6.02 -9.97 -2.16
C TRP A 104 5.82 -8.45 -2.13
N GLY A 105 6.66 -7.71 -1.40
CA GLY A 105 6.57 -6.25 -1.35
C GLY A 105 6.70 -5.61 -2.74
N TYR A 106 7.54 -6.18 -3.62
CA TYR A 106 7.59 -5.78 -5.02
C TYR A 106 6.26 -6.04 -5.72
N SER A 107 5.77 -7.28 -5.68
CA SER A 107 4.52 -7.69 -6.33
C SER A 107 3.34 -6.83 -5.86
N ALA A 108 3.19 -6.61 -4.56
CA ALA A 108 2.16 -5.75 -3.98
C ALA A 108 2.24 -4.29 -4.45
N ALA A 109 3.45 -3.77 -4.67
CA ALA A 109 3.63 -2.40 -5.15
C ALA A 109 3.26 -2.24 -6.62
N THR A 110 3.48 -3.28 -7.44
CA THR A 110 3.42 -3.18 -8.89
C THR A 110 2.15 -3.76 -9.49
N ILE A 111 1.50 -4.74 -8.85
CA ILE A 111 0.35 -5.44 -9.43
C ILE A 111 -0.78 -4.50 -9.83
N TRP A 112 -1.15 -3.59 -8.93
CA TRP A 112 -2.27 -2.69 -9.15
C TRP A 112 -1.97 -1.59 -10.18
N PRO A 113 -0.85 -0.83 -10.10
CA PRO A 113 -0.53 0.18 -11.11
C PRO A 113 -0.52 -0.39 -12.53
N TYR A 114 0.16 -1.51 -12.75
CA TYR A 114 0.31 -2.06 -14.10
C TYR A 114 -0.98 -2.74 -14.58
N PHE A 115 -1.72 -3.43 -13.71
CA PHE A 115 -3.02 -3.99 -14.07
C PHE A 115 -4.01 -2.89 -14.46
N LEU A 116 -4.06 -1.80 -13.70
CA LEU A 116 -4.97 -0.69 -13.96
C LEU A 116 -4.63 0.02 -15.28
N THR A 117 -3.35 0.24 -15.54
CA THR A 117 -2.84 0.82 -16.80
C THR A 117 -3.28 0.02 -18.02
N VAL A 118 -3.10 -1.30 -17.96
CA VAL A 118 -3.53 -2.23 -19.01
C VAL A 118 -5.05 -2.25 -19.16
N LYS A 119 -5.79 -2.33 -18.04
CA LYS A 119 -7.27 -2.34 -18.03
C LYS A 119 -7.87 -1.09 -18.68
N LEU A 120 -7.27 0.07 -18.44
CA LEU A 120 -7.83 1.33 -18.92
C LEU A 120 -7.54 1.55 -20.40
N HIS A 121 -6.35 1.18 -20.88
CA HIS A 121 -6.10 1.11 -22.32
C HIS A 121 -7.08 0.17 -23.05
N LEU A 122 -7.39 -0.99 -22.48
CA LEU A 122 -8.38 -1.93 -23.04
C LEU A 122 -9.80 -1.36 -23.09
N ALA A 123 -10.18 -0.51 -22.12
CA ALA A 123 -11.51 0.10 -22.07
C ALA A 123 -11.72 1.16 -23.17
N HIS A 124 -10.65 1.80 -23.64
CA HIS A 124 -10.72 2.75 -24.76
C HIS A 124 -10.77 2.06 -26.14
N THR A 125 -10.16 0.88 -26.28
CA THR A 125 -10.07 0.17 -27.57
C THR A 125 -11.10 -0.94 -27.78
N THR A 126 -11.73 -1.44 -26.70
CA THR A 126 -12.70 -2.55 -26.78
C THR A 126 -13.88 -2.33 -25.84
N SER A 127 -15.03 -2.91 -26.16
CA SER A 127 -16.23 -2.95 -25.29
C SER A 127 -16.03 -3.90 -24.09
N PHE A 128 -14.93 -3.72 -23.36
CA PHE A 128 -14.52 -4.54 -22.22
C PHE A 128 -15.43 -4.26 -21.01
N LYS A 129 -16.64 -4.81 -21.05
CA LYS A 129 -17.56 -4.81 -19.89
C LYS A 129 -17.07 -5.87 -18.91
N MET A 130 -16.92 -5.50 -17.63
CA MET A 130 -16.70 -6.48 -16.56
C MET A 130 -17.85 -7.50 -16.59
N LYS A 131 -17.59 -8.71 -17.08
CA LYS A 131 -18.57 -9.79 -17.16
C LYS A 131 -18.90 -10.34 -15.77
N ARG A 132 -20.11 -10.87 -15.59
CA ARG A 132 -20.58 -11.59 -14.37
C ARG A 132 -19.58 -12.64 -13.85
N VAL A 133 -18.77 -13.21 -14.73
CA VAL A 133 -17.69 -14.17 -14.39
C VAL A 133 -16.64 -13.57 -13.45
N TYR A 134 -16.31 -12.28 -13.56
CA TYR A 134 -15.34 -11.64 -12.66
C TYR A 134 -15.85 -11.52 -11.22
N TRP A 135 -17.14 -11.25 -11.04
CA TRP A 135 -17.79 -11.25 -9.73
C TRP A 135 -17.89 -12.66 -9.13
N LEU A 136 -18.09 -13.70 -9.96
CA LEU A 136 -18.07 -15.09 -9.52
C LEU A 136 -16.67 -15.55 -9.07
N VAL A 137 -15.61 -15.12 -9.75
CA VAL A 137 -14.22 -15.38 -9.31
C VAL A 137 -13.91 -14.63 -8.02
N PHE A 138 -14.36 -13.39 -7.88
CA PHE A 138 -14.21 -12.62 -6.65
C PHE A 138 -14.96 -13.25 -5.48
N LEU A 139 -16.21 -13.68 -5.69
CA LEU A 139 -17.02 -14.41 -4.73
C LEU A 139 -16.38 -15.75 -4.36
N GLY A 140 -15.91 -16.53 -5.34
CA GLY A 140 -15.23 -17.80 -5.09
C GLY A 140 -13.95 -17.65 -4.28
N LEU A 141 -13.23 -16.54 -4.45
CA LEU A 141 -12.01 -16.25 -3.70
C LEU A 141 -12.28 -15.68 -2.30
N ILE A 142 -13.36 -14.92 -2.10
CA ILE A 142 -13.87 -14.54 -0.77
C ILE A 142 -14.30 -15.79 -0.01
N VAL A 143 -15.03 -16.70 -0.65
CA VAL A 143 -15.44 -17.97 -0.06
C VAL A 143 -14.22 -18.82 0.31
N LEU A 144 -13.17 -18.84 -0.52
CA LEU A 144 -11.88 -19.47 -0.17
C LEU A 144 -11.21 -18.84 1.05
N LEU A 145 -11.30 -17.52 1.21
CA LEU A 145 -10.79 -16.77 2.35
C LEU A 145 -11.61 -17.00 3.63
N GLU A 146 -12.94 -17.06 3.54
CA GLU A 146 -13.81 -17.42 4.65
C GLU A 146 -13.62 -18.89 5.04
N LEU A 147 -13.46 -19.79 4.06
CA LEU A 147 -13.12 -21.19 4.29
C LEU A 147 -11.76 -21.33 4.97
N ASP A 148 -10.75 -20.54 4.58
CA ASP A 148 -9.45 -20.49 5.25
C ASP A 148 -9.59 -20.12 6.74
N PHE A 149 -10.46 -19.14 7.02
CA PHE A 149 -10.76 -18.67 8.38
C PHE A 149 -11.56 -19.68 9.21
N VAL A 150 -12.59 -20.30 8.62
CA VAL A 150 -13.49 -21.26 9.28
C VAL A 150 -12.81 -22.62 9.49
N LEU A 151 -12.08 -23.11 8.48
CA LEU A 151 -11.39 -24.39 8.52
C LEU A 151 -10.04 -24.32 9.25
N LYS A 152 -9.60 -23.13 9.68
CA LYS A 152 -8.29 -22.89 10.30
C LYS A 152 -7.16 -23.50 9.44
N LEU A 153 -7.23 -23.27 8.13
CA LEU A 153 -6.23 -23.78 7.21
C LEU A 153 -4.84 -23.30 7.68
N SER A 154 -3.84 -24.16 7.52
CA SER A 154 -2.50 -23.83 8.00
C SER A 154 -1.99 -22.60 7.23
N PHE A 155 -1.32 -21.68 7.94
CA PHE A 155 -0.65 -20.51 7.35
C PHE A 155 0.16 -20.85 6.09
N SER A 156 0.79 -22.02 6.12
CA SER A 156 1.53 -22.59 4.99
C SER A 156 0.66 -22.88 3.77
N LEU A 157 -0.53 -23.46 3.97
CA LEU A 157 -1.47 -23.79 2.90
C LEU A 157 -2.03 -22.52 2.24
N THR A 158 -2.37 -21.50 3.02
CA THR A 158 -2.89 -20.23 2.49
C THR A 158 -1.87 -19.56 1.56
N PHE A 159 -0.59 -19.55 1.95
CA PHE A 159 0.49 -19.04 1.10
C PHE A 159 0.80 -19.94 -0.11
N ALA A 160 0.63 -21.26 0.01
CA ALA A 160 0.73 -22.17 -1.13
C ALA A 160 -0.37 -21.90 -2.17
N LEU A 161 -1.62 -21.72 -1.72
CA LEU A 161 -2.74 -21.34 -2.58
C LEU A 161 -2.49 -19.98 -3.25
N LEU A 162 -1.95 -19.01 -2.51
CA LEU A 162 -1.59 -17.71 -3.06
C LEU A 162 -0.50 -17.81 -4.15
N ALA A 163 0.48 -18.70 -3.99
CA ALA A 163 1.48 -18.99 -5.01
C ALA A 163 0.83 -19.56 -6.28
N VAL A 164 -0.06 -20.54 -6.12
CA VAL A 164 -0.82 -21.15 -7.24
C VAL A 164 -1.68 -20.11 -7.96
N LEU A 165 -2.37 -19.24 -7.21
CA LEU A 165 -3.19 -18.17 -7.81
C LEU A 165 -2.36 -17.18 -8.64
N ASN A 166 -1.17 -16.80 -8.17
CA ASN A 166 -0.26 -15.94 -8.93
C ASN A 166 0.21 -16.64 -10.22
N LEU A 167 0.50 -17.94 -10.19
CA LEU A 167 0.85 -18.72 -11.37
C LEU A 167 -0.34 -18.88 -12.33
N ALA A 168 -1.55 -19.10 -11.81
CA ALA A 168 -2.78 -19.21 -12.61
C ALA A 168 -3.17 -17.90 -13.30
N ALA A 169 -2.73 -16.75 -12.77
CA ALA A 169 -2.90 -15.44 -13.39
C ALA A 169 -1.84 -15.11 -14.47
N LEU A 170 -0.73 -15.87 -14.56
CA LEU A 170 0.34 -15.62 -15.55
C LEU A 170 -0.15 -15.68 -17.00
N PRO A 171 -0.96 -16.68 -17.42
CA PRO A 171 -1.48 -16.72 -18.79
C PRO A 171 -2.26 -15.44 -19.15
N GLY A 172 -3.06 -14.91 -18.22
CA GLY A 172 -3.79 -13.66 -18.37
C GLY A 172 -2.85 -12.47 -18.53
N GLY A 173 -1.79 -12.39 -17.72
CA GLY A 173 -0.74 -11.38 -17.88
C GLY A 173 0.00 -11.46 -19.22
N LEU A 174 0.28 -12.67 -19.72
CA LEU A 174 0.94 -12.91 -21.01
C LEU A 174 0.03 -12.56 -22.20
N LEU A 175 -1.26 -12.85 -22.12
CA LEU A 175 -2.21 -12.50 -23.18
C LEU A 175 -2.41 -10.99 -23.28
N LEU A 176 -2.46 -10.31 -22.14
CA LEU A 176 -2.47 -8.85 -22.10
C LEU A 176 -1.17 -8.27 -22.71
N ASN A 177 -0.05 -8.98 -22.63
CA ASN A 177 1.19 -8.61 -23.33
C ASN A 177 1.03 -8.72 -24.85
N GLU A 178 0.37 -9.76 -25.38
CA GLU A 178 0.12 -9.90 -26.82
C GLU A 178 -0.79 -8.79 -27.34
N PHE A 179 -1.89 -8.48 -26.63
CA PHE A 179 -2.76 -7.35 -26.98
C PHE A 179 -2.02 -6.01 -26.94
N THR A 180 -1.17 -5.79 -25.93
CA THR A 180 -0.36 -4.57 -25.83
C THR A 180 0.80 -4.50 -26.82
N HIS A 181 1.30 -5.64 -27.30
CA HIS A 181 2.37 -5.70 -28.29
C HIS A 181 1.96 -5.08 -29.63
N ASP A 182 0.71 -5.26 -30.04
CA ASP A 182 0.16 -4.64 -31.24
C ASP A 182 -0.04 -3.12 -31.08
N PHE A 183 -0.26 -2.64 -29.85
CA PHE A 183 -0.44 -1.21 -29.55
C PHE A 183 0.88 -0.42 -29.49
N TYR A 184 1.98 -1.03 -29.00
CA TYR A 184 3.31 -0.38 -28.98
C TYR A 184 4.06 -0.48 -30.32
N ARG A 185 3.44 -1.00 -31.39
CA ARG A 185 4.01 -0.95 -32.75
C ARG A 185 4.07 0.50 -33.22
N GLY A 186 5.26 1.10 -33.21
CA GLY A 186 5.52 2.43 -33.76
C GLY A 186 6.06 3.44 -32.76
N GLN A 187 6.02 3.17 -31.44
CA GLN A 187 6.75 3.99 -30.48
C GLN A 187 8.23 3.59 -30.54
N PRO A 188 9.16 4.55 -30.79
CA PRO A 188 10.58 4.24 -30.79
C PRO A 188 10.93 3.63 -29.43
N ASN A 189 11.66 2.52 -29.46
CA ASN A 189 12.18 1.85 -28.29
C ASN A 189 13.20 2.79 -27.62
N GLN A 190 12.71 3.77 -26.86
CA GLN A 190 13.52 4.79 -26.24
C GLN A 190 14.25 4.15 -25.08
N ARG A 191 15.35 3.44 -25.38
CA ARG A 191 16.36 3.02 -24.41
C ARG A 191 17.00 4.27 -23.82
N HIS A 192 16.31 4.92 -22.90
CA HIS A 192 16.95 5.85 -21.99
C HIS A 192 17.86 5.02 -21.11
N GLY A 193 19.17 5.10 -21.35
CA GLY A 193 20.18 4.45 -20.52
C GLY A 193 20.00 4.80 -19.03
N LEU A 194 20.70 4.08 -18.16
CA LEU A 194 20.76 4.29 -16.70
C LEU A 194 21.33 5.68 -16.32
N LYS A 195 20.71 6.78 -16.77
CA LYS A 195 21.18 8.17 -16.62
C LYS A 195 21.14 8.67 -15.17
N GLN A 196 20.83 7.80 -14.19
CA GLN A 196 20.64 8.16 -12.79
C GLN A 196 21.26 7.12 -11.84
N PHE A 197 22.51 6.73 -12.12
CA PHE A 197 23.29 5.81 -11.27
C PHE A 197 23.39 6.28 -9.80
N TRP A 198 23.41 7.59 -9.55
CA TRP A 198 23.37 8.15 -8.19
C TRP A 198 22.09 7.74 -7.44
N ARG A 199 20.94 7.64 -8.12
CA ARG A 199 19.69 7.22 -7.50
C ARG A 199 19.70 5.74 -7.15
N TRP A 200 20.50 4.91 -7.83
CA TRP A 200 20.70 3.51 -7.45
C TRP A 200 21.47 3.39 -6.14
N TRP A 201 22.56 4.15 -5.99
CA TRP A 201 23.29 4.22 -4.74
C TRP A 201 22.44 4.73 -3.59
N LEU A 202 21.62 5.77 -3.82
CA LEU A 202 20.67 6.24 -2.81
C LEU A 202 19.65 5.18 -2.43
N SER A 203 19.15 4.38 -3.39
CA SER A 203 18.26 3.25 -3.07
C SER A 203 18.96 2.22 -2.20
N VAL A 204 20.22 1.86 -2.52
CA VAL A 204 20.99 0.91 -1.71
C VAL A 204 21.20 1.42 -0.28
N VAL A 205 21.62 2.69 -0.12
CA VAL A 205 21.80 3.30 1.21
C VAL A 205 20.47 3.39 1.96
N PHE A 206 19.38 3.73 1.27
CA PHE A 206 18.04 3.78 1.83
C PHE A 206 17.58 2.39 2.30
N PHE A 207 17.76 1.36 1.47
CA PHE A 207 17.46 -0.02 1.85
C PHE A 207 18.32 -0.50 3.01
N ALA A 208 19.60 -0.14 3.05
CA ALA A 208 20.49 -0.47 4.16
C ALA A 208 20.05 0.21 5.46
N ALA A 209 19.73 1.50 5.42
CA ALA A 209 19.20 2.25 6.56
C ALA A 209 17.93 1.60 7.12
N ILE A 210 17.01 1.26 6.23
CA ILE A 210 15.74 0.65 6.59
C ILE A 210 15.92 -0.81 7.06
N ALA A 211 16.84 -1.57 6.47
CA ALA A 211 17.20 -2.90 6.94
C ALA A 211 17.80 -2.84 8.36
N VAL A 212 18.65 -1.85 8.64
CA VAL A 212 19.21 -1.63 9.99
C VAL A 212 18.09 -1.29 10.99
N LEU A 213 17.17 -0.39 10.64
CA LEU A 213 15.98 -0.07 11.45
C LEU A 213 15.09 -1.30 11.70
N THR A 214 15.10 -2.27 10.78
CA THR A 214 14.36 -3.52 10.92
C THR A 214 15.10 -4.53 11.80
N THR A 215 16.43 -4.62 11.68
CA THR A 215 17.26 -5.47 12.56
C THR A 215 17.31 -4.98 14.00
N LEU A 216 17.18 -3.67 14.20
CA LEU A 216 16.99 -3.05 15.52
C LEU A 216 15.76 -3.57 16.26
N ARG A 217 14.75 -4.05 15.53
CA ARG A 217 13.56 -4.68 16.10
C ARG A 217 13.79 -6.14 16.50
N LYS A 218 14.91 -6.75 16.11
CA LYS A 218 15.17 -8.20 16.27
C LYS A 218 16.02 -8.52 17.48
N ALA A 219 17.12 -7.80 17.64
CA ALA A 219 18.05 -8.07 18.71
C ALA A 219 17.73 -7.14 19.87
N ASN A 220 18.04 -7.57 21.09
CA ASN A 220 18.34 -6.63 22.19
C ASN A 220 19.62 -5.80 21.88
N LEU A 221 19.86 -5.47 20.61
CA LEU A 221 20.82 -4.47 20.18
C LEU A 221 20.22 -3.14 20.58
N ALA A 222 20.52 -2.73 21.80
CA ALA A 222 20.36 -1.37 22.25
C ALA A 222 21.33 -0.49 21.45
N LEU A 223 21.01 -0.16 20.19
CA LEU A 223 21.74 0.92 19.54
C LEU A 223 21.38 2.22 20.26
N PRO A 224 22.37 3.10 20.46
CA PRO A 224 22.12 4.41 21.00
C PRO A 224 21.03 5.13 20.19
N ALA A 225 20.14 5.84 20.89
CA ALA A 225 19.04 6.54 20.24
C ALA A 225 19.51 7.54 19.17
N TRP A 226 20.66 8.20 19.39
CA TRP A 226 21.26 9.11 18.41
C TRP A 226 21.60 8.42 17.08
N LEU A 227 22.04 7.16 17.13
CA LEU A 227 22.38 6.39 15.93
C LEU A 227 21.10 5.98 15.18
N THR A 228 20.07 5.56 15.91
CA THR A 228 18.75 5.24 15.33
C THR A 228 18.13 6.48 14.66
N LEU A 229 18.17 7.63 15.34
CA LEU A 229 17.72 8.92 14.79
C LEU A 229 18.55 9.34 13.57
N GLY A 230 19.87 9.13 13.60
CA GLY A 230 20.75 9.38 12.46
C GLY A 230 20.38 8.56 11.22
N ILE A 231 20.06 7.27 11.41
CA ILE A 231 19.62 6.40 10.30
C ILE A 231 18.27 6.86 9.72
N ILE A 232 17.31 7.23 10.58
CA ILE A 232 16.01 7.77 10.15
C ILE A 232 16.21 9.08 9.37
N LEU A 233 17.09 9.97 9.87
CA LEU A 233 17.40 11.23 9.22
C LEU A 233 18.01 11.00 7.83
N VAL A 234 18.97 10.08 7.69
CA VAL A 234 19.55 9.72 6.39
C VAL A 234 18.46 9.19 5.45
N ALA A 235 17.60 8.28 5.91
CA ALA A 235 16.51 7.75 5.10
C ALA A 235 15.52 8.85 4.65
N LEU A 236 15.22 9.81 5.52
CA LEU A 236 14.38 10.96 5.22
C LEU A 236 15.01 11.89 4.19
N VAL A 237 16.30 12.22 4.35
CA VAL A 237 17.03 13.05 3.39
C VAL A 237 17.03 12.39 2.01
N ILE A 238 17.27 11.08 1.94
CA ILE A 238 17.22 10.35 0.66
C ILE A 238 15.83 10.41 0.02
N ALA A 239 14.77 10.21 0.81
CA ALA A 239 13.40 10.29 0.32
C ALA A 239 13.05 11.71 -0.20
N LEU A 240 13.52 12.76 0.49
CA LEU A 240 13.33 14.15 0.08
C LEU A 240 14.11 14.48 -1.20
N ILE A 241 15.35 14.01 -1.34
CA ILE A 241 16.13 14.17 -2.57
C ILE A 241 15.41 13.51 -3.74
N GLU A 242 14.88 12.29 -3.56
CA GLU A 242 14.13 11.59 -4.60
C GLU A 242 12.87 12.36 -5.03
N LEU A 243 12.12 12.89 -4.05
CA LEU A 243 10.92 13.67 -4.29
C LEU A 243 11.23 15.00 -5.00
N TYR A 244 12.34 15.65 -4.62
CA TYR A 244 12.82 16.89 -5.24
C TYR A 244 13.31 16.66 -6.67
N ALA A 245 14.01 15.55 -6.94
CA ALA A 245 14.46 15.21 -8.28
C ALA A 245 13.28 15.03 -9.26
N ASP A 246 12.14 14.52 -8.79
CA ASP A 246 10.92 14.42 -9.58
C ASP A 246 9.97 15.63 -9.41
N ARG A 247 10.45 16.79 -8.92
CA ARG A 247 9.61 17.98 -8.59
C ARG A 247 8.69 18.48 -9.72
N ARG A 248 9.08 18.33 -10.99
CA ARG A 248 8.29 18.78 -12.14
C ARG A 248 7.21 17.77 -12.58
N LYS A 249 7.30 16.49 -12.21
CA LYS A 249 6.31 15.47 -12.56
C LYS A 249 5.05 15.63 -11.72
N LEU A 250 3.88 15.54 -12.36
CA LEU A 250 2.56 15.61 -11.73
C LEU A 250 2.42 16.76 -10.72
N ARG A 251 2.92 17.95 -11.07
CA ARG A 251 3.04 19.09 -10.13
C ARG A 251 1.71 19.43 -9.45
N GLU A 252 0.62 19.44 -10.22
CA GLU A 252 -0.74 19.77 -9.75
C GLU A 252 -1.32 18.69 -8.83
N PHE A 253 -1.02 17.42 -9.10
CA PHE A 253 -1.52 16.29 -8.31
C PHE A 253 -0.61 15.90 -7.14
N LYS A 254 0.63 16.41 -7.10
CA LYS A 254 1.67 15.92 -6.18
C LYS A 254 1.29 16.00 -4.72
N LEU A 255 0.77 17.15 -4.29
CA LEU A 255 0.39 17.36 -2.90
C LEU A 255 -0.77 16.44 -2.50
N ARG A 256 -1.74 16.27 -3.40
CA ARG A 256 -2.86 15.34 -3.23
C ARG A 256 -2.40 13.89 -3.09
N LEU A 257 -1.47 13.46 -3.95
CA LEU A 257 -0.90 12.12 -3.94
C LEU A 257 -0.07 11.85 -2.67
N LEU A 258 0.76 12.80 -2.25
CA LEU A 258 1.53 12.71 -1.00
C LEU A 258 0.59 12.65 0.22
N ASN A 259 -0.42 13.53 0.27
CA ASN A 259 -1.41 13.55 1.34
C ASN A 259 -2.14 12.20 1.46
N ARG A 260 -2.61 11.67 0.32
CA ARG A 260 -3.25 10.36 0.26
C ARG A 260 -2.33 9.25 0.79
N GLY A 261 -1.08 9.23 0.36
CA GLY A 261 -0.08 8.29 0.82
C GLY A 261 0.13 8.30 2.33
N PHE A 262 0.25 9.52 2.87
CA PHE A 262 0.39 9.77 4.29
C PHE A 262 -0.84 9.26 5.06
N LEU A 263 -2.04 9.64 4.62
CA LEU A 263 -3.31 9.21 5.23
C LEU A 263 -3.47 7.68 5.24
N LEU A 264 -3.15 7.02 4.11
CA LEU A 264 -3.18 5.56 4.01
C LEU A 264 -2.28 4.90 5.06
N SER A 265 -1.05 5.39 5.20
CA SER A 265 -0.09 4.83 6.17
C SER A 265 -0.48 5.19 7.60
N PHE A 266 -1.02 6.38 7.83
CA PHE A 266 -1.55 6.78 9.12
C PHE A 266 -2.66 5.82 9.58
N VAL A 267 -3.69 5.61 8.75
CA VAL A 267 -4.84 4.76 9.09
C VAL A 267 -4.44 3.27 9.19
N LEU A 268 -3.71 2.73 8.21
CA LEU A 268 -3.47 1.27 8.16
C LEU A 268 -2.28 0.79 8.97
N LEU A 269 -1.21 1.61 9.07
CA LEU A 269 0.00 1.20 9.77
C LEU A 269 -0.01 1.73 11.20
N PHE A 270 0.01 3.06 11.35
CA PHE A 270 0.11 3.66 12.69
C PHE A 270 -1.11 3.35 13.55
N SER A 271 -2.31 3.66 13.05
CA SER A 271 -3.53 3.53 13.85
C SER A 271 -3.85 2.08 14.21
N SER A 272 -3.42 1.10 13.41
CA SER A 272 -3.53 -0.32 13.75
C SER A 272 -2.77 -0.65 15.04
N PHE A 273 -1.51 -0.21 15.18
CA PHE A 273 -0.74 -0.41 16.42
C PHE A 273 -1.28 0.45 17.57
N MET A 274 -1.65 1.71 17.30
CA MET A 274 -2.20 2.60 18.32
C MET A 274 -3.54 2.08 18.88
N ALA A 275 -4.37 1.43 18.06
CA ALA A 275 -5.64 0.87 18.48
C ALA A 275 -5.50 -0.25 19.52
N TYR A 276 -4.33 -0.89 19.63
CA TYR A 276 -4.06 -1.81 20.73
C TYR A 276 -4.22 -1.14 22.09
N PHE A 277 -3.77 0.11 22.22
CA PHE A 277 -3.84 0.80 23.50
C PHE A 277 -5.27 1.24 23.88
N TYR A 278 -6.24 1.16 22.96
CA TYR A 278 -7.65 1.45 23.22
C TYR A 278 -8.52 0.19 23.41
N TRP A 279 -8.25 -0.89 22.64
CA TRP A 279 -9.09 -2.09 22.60
C TRP A 279 -8.30 -3.41 22.74
N GLY A 280 -7.02 -3.36 23.08
CA GLY A 280 -6.13 -4.52 23.13
C GLY A 280 -5.97 -5.20 21.77
N LYS A 281 -5.82 -6.53 21.77
CA LYS A 281 -5.60 -7.32 20.54
C LYS A 281 -6.69 -7.13 19.48
N LEU A 282 -7.93 -6.88 19.89
CA LEU A 282 -9.07 -6.63 18.98
C LEU A 282 -8.95 -5.29 18.23
N GLY A 283 -8.25 -4.32 18.81
CA GLY A 283 -8.10 -2.99 18.22
C GLY A 283 -7.44 -3.01 16.85
N MET A 284 -6.43 -3.85 16.65
CA MET A 284 -5.76 -3.97 15.34
C MET A 284 -6.76 -4.37 14.25
N TYR A 285 -7.58 -5.40 14.48
CA TYR A 285 -8.59 -5.88 13.51
C TYR A 285 -9.67 -4.84 13.24
N LEU A 286 -10.10 -4.13 14.29
CA LEU A 286 -11.14 -3.12 14.20
C LEU A 286 -10.75 -2.01 13.20
N ILE A 287 -9.48 -1.59 13.19
CA ILE A 287 -8.99 -0.57 12.25
C ILE A 287 -9.04 -1.06 10.80
N PHE A 288 -8.75 -2.33 10.52
CA PHE A 288 -8.90 -2.88 9.17
C PHE A 288 -10.35 -2.88 8.71
N VAL A 289 -11.27 -3.29 9.58
CA VAL A 289 -12.70 -3.30 9.25
C VAL A 289 -13.18 -1.88 8.94
N VAL A 290 -12.81 -0.91 9.78
CA VAL A 290 -13.11 0.51 9.56
C VAL A 290 -12.51 1.02 8.24
N TYR A 291 -11.26 0.67 7.97
CA TYR A 291 -10.61 1.03 6.71
C TYR A 291 -11.36 0.45 5.51
N LEU A 292 -11.70 -0.85 5.52
CA LEU A 292 -12.38 -1.49 4.39
C LEU A 292 -13.76 -0.88 4.14
N ILE A 293 -14.54 -0.67 5.21
CA ILE A 293 -15.86 -0.01 5.11
C ILE A 293 -15.70 1.39 4.53
N GLY A 294 -14.76 2.18 5.04
CA GLY A 294 -14.53 3.55 4.57
C GLY A 294 -13.99 3.61 3.13
N PHE A 295 -13.03 2.76 2.79
CA PHE A 295 -12.39 2.74 1.48
C PHE A 295 -13.34 2.29 0.37
N GLU A 296 -14.06 1.18 0.57
CA GLU A 296 -15.00 0.66 -0.43
C GLU A 296 -16.30 1.48 -0.45
N GLY A 297 -16.80 1.87 0.73
CA GLY A 297 -18.04 2.65 0.86
C GLY A 297 -17.89 4.12 0.49
N GLY A 298 -16.68 4.68 0.55
CA GLY A 298 -16.43 6.13 0.47
C GLY A 298 -17.03 6.80 -0.75
N ALA A 299 -16.77 6.26 -1.96
CA ALA A 299 -17.31 6.82 -3.19
C ALA A 299 -18.84 6.77 -3.23
N GLY A 300 -19.44 5.62 -2.89
CA GLY A 300 -20.90 5.45 -2.89
C GLY A 300 -21.60 6.34 -1.86
N ILE A 301 -21.11 6.33 -0.62
CA ILE A 301 -21.67 7.10 0.49
C ILE A 301 -21.58 8.61 0.22
N ILE A 302 -20.40 9.11 -0.21
CA ILE A 302 -20.23 10.54 -0.49
C ILE A 302 -21.07 10.97 -1.70
N ASN A 303 -21.16 10.14 -2.75
CA ASN A 303 -22.03 10.45 -3.90
C ASN A 303 -23.50 10.53 -3.51
N ALA A 304 -23.98 9.59 -2.68
CA ALA A 304 -25.35 9.59 -2.19
C ALA A 304 -25.65 10.82 -1.32
N LEU A 305 -24.81 11.10 -0.32
CA LEU A 305 -24.98 12.25 0.58
C LEU A 305 -24.88 13.59 -0.15
N ALA A 306 -24.01 13.70 -1.14
CA ALA A 306 -23.84 14.89 -1.95
C ALA A 306 -24.88 15.02 -3.08
N HIS A 307 -25.87 14.12 -3.19
CA HIS A 307 -26.89 14.14 -4.23
C HIS A 307 -26.31 14.25 -5.64
N HIS A 308 -25.18 13.58 -5.88
CA HIS A 308 -24.46 13.57 -7.15
C HIS A 308 -23.90 14.93 -7.64
N ASP A 309 -24.02 16.01 -6.87
CA ASP A 309 -23.48 17.33 -7.20
C ASP A 309 -21.95 17.41 -6.96
N PRO A 310 -21.13 17.71 -7.99
CA PRO A 310 -19.67 17.78 -7.87
C PRO A 310 -19.17 18.80 -6.84
N ALA A 311 -19.79 19.99 -6.76
CA ALA A 311 -19.35 21.03 -5.82
C ALA A 311 -19.63 20.62 -4.37
N ARG A 312 -20.78 19.99 -4.13
CA ARG A 312 -21.15 19.46 -2.81
C ARG A 312 -20.28 18.28 -2.41
N LYS A 313 -19.91 17.39 -3.34
CA LYS A 313 -18.98 16.26 -3.08
C LYS A 313 -17.63 16.74 -2.57
N GLN A 314 -17.06 17.76 -3.21
CA GLN A 314 -15.75 18.29 -2.83
C GLN A 314 -15.79 18.96 -1.45
N ARG A 315 -16.85 19.72 -1.15
CA ARG A 315 -17.02 20.34 0.18
C ARG A 315 -17.24 19.28 1.27
N LEU A 316 -18.10 18.30 1.01
CA LEU A 316 -18.41 17.23 1.97
C LEU A 316 -17.18 16.38 2.25
N SER A 317 -16.48 15.90 1.22
CA SER A 317 -15.28 15.07 1.39
C SER A 317 -14.18 15.82 2.16
N GLY A 318 -13.97 17.11 1.86
CA GLY A 318 -13.04 17.96 2.60
C GLY A 318 -13.47 18.16 4.06
N ALA A 319 -14.76 18.39 4.33
CA ALA A 319 -15.28 18.53 5.68
C ALA A 319 -15.13 17.24 6.50
N LEU A 320 -15.45 16.08 5.91
CA LEU A 320 -15.26 14.77 6.55
C LEU A 320 -13.79 14.52 6.87
N LEU A 321 -12.87 14.89 5.97
CA LEU A 321 -11.44 14.75 6.21
C LEU A 321 -10.98 15.59 7.41
N ILE A 322 -11.36 16.87 7.48
CA ILE A 322 -10.99 17.75 8.58
C ILE A 322 -11.61 17.27 9.90
N LEU A 323 -12.91 16.96 9.89
CA LEU A 323 -13.59 16.41 11.07
C LEU A 323 -12.94 15.10 11.53
N GLY A 324 -12.55 14.24 10.58
CA GLY A 324 -11.82 13.01 10.87
C GLY A 324 -10.55 13.26 11.69
N HIS A 325 -9.70 14.19 11.26
CA HIS A 325 -8.49 14.56 12.01
C HIS A 325 -8.80 15.12 13.41
N LEU A 326 -9.79 16.01 13.52
CA LEU A 326 -10.19 16.60 14.80
C LEU A 326 -10.67 15.52 15.78
N LEU A 327 -11.46 14.54 15.31
CA LEU A 327 -11.95 13.45 16.14
C LEU A 327 -10.83 12.51 16.60
N VAL A 328 -9.79 12.27 15.79
CA VAL A 328 -8.64 11.44 16.16
C VAL A 328 -7.75 12.11 17.22
N LEU A 329 -7.77 13.45 17.32
CA LEU A 329 -7.08 14.19 18.40
C LEU A 329 -7.77 14.02 19.76
N ILE A 330 -9.07 13.72 19.78
CA ILE A 330 -9.80 13.50 21.02
C ILE A 330 -9.36 12.15 21.60
N PRO A 331 -8.75 12.11 22.80
CA PRO A 331 -8.14 10.91 23.37
C PRO A 331 -9.22 10.00 23.98
N TRP A 332 -10.22 9.63 23.19
CA TRP A 332 -11.33 8.76 23.58
C TRP A 332 -11.62 7.74 22.48
N LYS A 333 -11.98 6.51 22.88
CA LYS A 333 -12.10 5.35 21.98
C LYS A 333 -13.06 5.58 20.80
N TYR A 334 -14.28 6.08 21.06
CA TYR A 334 -15.30 6.24 20.00
C TYR A 334 -15.01 7.38 19.01
N PRO A 335 -14.65 8.60 19.45
CA PRO A 335 -14.18 9.66 18.54
C PRO A 335 -12.98 9.22 17.70
N TYR A 336 -12.00 8.54 18.30
CA TYR A 336 -10.84 8.03 17.56
C TYR A 336 -11.26 7.10 16.42
N LEU A 337 -12.15 6.13 16.71
CA LEU A 337 -12.64 5.19 15.70
C LEU A 337 -13.44 5.87 14.60
N LEU A 338 -14.36 6.77 14.97
CA LEU A 338 -15.17 7.53 14.03
C LEU A 338 -14.28 8.42 13.15
N GLY A 339 -13.27 9.06 13.74
CA GLY A 339 -12.32 9.88 13.01
C GLY A 339 -11.57 9.11 11.93
N LEU A 340 -11.10 7.89 12.25
CA LEU A 340 -10.47 7.00 11.27
C LEU A 340 -11.44 6.56 10.16
N LEU A 341 -12.71 6.31 10.49
CA LEU A 341 -13.74 6.01 9.49
C LEU A 341 -13.94 7.18 8.52
N LEU A 342 -14.03 8.41 9.03
CA LEU A 342 -14.19 9.61 8.18
C LEU A 342 -12.98 9.83 7.27
N MET A 343 -11.77 9.62 7.78
CA MET A 343 -10.54 9.66 6.97
C MET A 343 -10.55 8.56 5.90
N ALA A 344 -10.98 7.33 6.24
CA ALA A 344 -11.08 6.23 5.29
C ALA A 344 -12.13 6.47 4.20
N LEU A 345 -13.28 7.07 4.54
CA LEU A 345 -14.31 7.50 3.57
C LEU A 345 -13.74 8.52 2.57
N TYR A 346 -12.96 9.49 3.04
CA TYR A 346 -12.27 10.43 2.16
C TYR A 346 -11.31 9.71 1.21
N ILE A 347 -10.48 8.78 1.71
CA ILE A 347 -9.54 8.00 0.87
C ILE A 347 -10.30 7.20 -0.20
N GLY A 348 -11.43 6.58 0.19
CA GLY A 348 -12.28 5.80 -0.71
C GLY A 348 -12.90 6.63 -1.83
N TYR A 349 -13.31 7.86 -1.54
CA TYR A 349 -13.79 8.82 -2.55
C TYR A 349 -12.68 9.40 -3.41
N ASP A 350 -11.57 9.81 -2.79
CA ASP A 350 -10.47 10.49 -3.46
C ASP A 350 -9.75 9.57 -4.48
N ASN A 351 -9.72 8.26 -4.23
CA ASN A 351 -9.00 7.33 -5.10
C ASN A 351 -9.58 7.22 -6.54
N PRO A 352 -10.89 6.97 -6.73
CA PRO A 352 -11.53 7.05 -8.05
C PRO A 352 -11.47 8.44 -8.68
N THR A 353 -11.66 9.51 -7.91
CA THR A 353 -11.62 10.88 -8.43
C THR A 353 -10.23 11.23 -8.99
N ILE A 354 -9.14 10.91 -8.27
CA ILE A 354 -7.79 11.09 -8.81
C ILE A 354 -7.58 10.29 -10.09
N ASN A 355 -8.10 9.06 -10.18
CA ASN A 355 -7.95 8.30 -11.42
C ASN A 355 -8.58 9.10 -12.58
N HIS A 356 -9.84 9.50 -12.42
CA HIS A 356 -10.56 10.28 -13.43
C HIS A 356 -9.81 11.57 -13.82
N ASP A 357 -9.45 12.40 -12.84
CA ASP A 357 -8.80 13.68 -13.08
C ASP A 357 -7.43 13.53 -13.79
N LEU A 358 -6.71 12.45 -13.47
CA LEU A 358 -5.40 12.17 -14.07
C LEU A 358 -5.53 11.72 -15.53
N TYR A 359 -6.57 10.93 -15.85
CA TYR A 359 -6.84 10.44 -17.21
C TYR A 359 -7.40 11.52 -18.14
N GLU A 360 -8.18 12.44 -17.61
CA GLU A 360 -8.71 13.55 -18.42
C GLU A 360 -7.67 14.67 -18.62
N SER A 361 -6.57 14.64 -17.87
CA SER A 361 -5.51 15.64 -18.03
C SER A 361 -4.72 15.38 -19.31
N GLN A 362 -4.75 16.32 -20.26
CA GLN A 362 -4.00 16.25 -21.54
C GLN A 362 -2.46 16.29 -21.38
N VAL A 363 -1.95 16.30 -20.15
CA VAL A 363 -0.56 16.68 -19.81
C VAL A 363 0.34 15.46 -19.63
N VAL A 364 -0.19 14.24 -19.55
CA VAL A 364 0.58 13.06 -19.15
C VAL A 364 0.32 11.88 -20.08
N ASP A 365 1.40 11.19 -20.47
CA ASP A 365 1.32 9.88 -21.11
C ASP A 365 0.59 8.89 -20.17
N ASP A 366 -0.57 8.40 -20.59
CA ASP A 366 -1.53 7.61 -19.80
C ASP A 366 -0.86 6.42 -19.10
N ASP A 367 0.10 5.77 -19.78
CA ASP A 367 0.85 4.63 -19.24
C ASP A 367 1.69 4.99 -18.02
N THR A 368 2.16 6.23 -17.96
CA THR A 368 3.05 6.69 -16.91
C THR A 368 2.36 7.41 -15.78
N ALA A 369 1.16 7.93 -16.04
CA ALA A 369 0.38 8.71 -15.10
C ALA A 369 0.04 7.87 -13.85
N ILE A 370 -0.50 6.66 -14.03
CA ILE A 370 -0.82 5.76 -12.91
C ILE A 370 0.42 5.34 -12.16
N ILE A 371 1.50 5.01 -12.87
CA ILE A 371 2.76 4.62 -12.22
C ILE A 371 3.25 5.74 -11.32
N ASP A 372 3.30 6.97 -11.83
CA ASP A 372 3.76 8.13 -11.05
C ASP A 372 2.76 8.49 -9.92
N LYS A 373 1.45 8.29 -10.10
CA LYS A 373 0.43 8.36 -9.03
C LYS A 373 0.78 7.43 -7.86
N TYR A 374 1.03 6.16 -8.13
CA TYR A 374 1.35 5.18 -7.08
C TYR A 374 2.70 5.47 -6.45
N ARG A 375 3.71 5.89 -7.22
CA ARG A 375 5.02 6.28 -6.67
C ARG A 375 4.91 7.46 -5.70
N PHE A 376 4.20 8.55 -6.05
CA PHE A 376 4.05 9.69 -5.14
C PHE A 376 3.17 9.35 -3.92
N SER A 377 2.14 8.53 -4.08
CA SER A 377 1.37 8.00 -2.95
C SER A 377 2.26 7.16 -2.02
N THR A 378 3.10 6.28 -2.55
CA THR A 378 4.05 5.53 -1.75
C THR A 378 5.07 6.43 -1.05
N ALA A 379 5.52 7.52 -1.69
CA ALA A 379 6.39 8.51 -1.07
C ALA A 379 5.72 9.20 0.13
N GLY A 380 4.45 9.58 0.02
CA GLY A 380 3.67 10.12 1.13
C GLY A 380 3.57 9.15 2.30
N GLY A 381 3.34 7.86 2.00
CA GLY A 381 3.30 6.82 3.03
C GLY A 381 4.65 6.60 3.71
N LEU A 382 5.74 6.69 2.96
CA LEU A 382 7.09 6.60 3.50
C LEU A 382 7.41 7.77 4.43
N ILE A 383 7.02 8.99 4.07
CA ILE A 383 7.19 10.17 4.93
C ILE A 383 6.46 9.94 6.26
N CYS A 384 5.21 9.45 6.22
CA CYS A 384 4.46 9.10 7.44
C CYS A 384 5.20 8.08 8.31
N GLN A 385 5.76 7.02 7.71
CA GLN A 385 6.54 6.01 8.42
C GLN A 385 7.79 6.61 9.08
N LEU A 386 8.56 7.42 8.35
CA LEU A 386 9.76 8.04 8.87
C LEU A 386 9.44 9.02 10.01
N CYS A 387 8.35 9.79 9.91
CA CYS A 387 7.84 10.61 11.00
C CYS A 387 7.49 9.75 12.23
N LEU A 388 6.75 8.65 12.04
CA LEU A 388 6.39 7.73 13.12
C LEU A 388 7.64 7.16 13.82
N PHE A 389 8.59 6.65 13.05
CA PHE A 389 9.83 6.10 13.60
C PHE A 389 10.66 7.16 14.30
N GLY A 390 10.75 8.37 13.75
CA GLY A 390 11.46 9.49 14.37
C GLY A 390 10.84 9.87 15.71
N LEU A 391 9.51 9.95 15.79
CA LEU A 391 8.78 10.21 17.03
C LEU A 391 8.97 9.08 18.05
N LEU A 392 8.87 7.81 17.63
CA LEU A 392 9.09 6.68 18.52
C LEU A 392 10.53 6.59 19.04
N ALA A 393 11.53 6.91 18.21
CA ALA A 393 12.92 6.95 18.64
C ALA A 393 13.16 8.10 19.64
N LEU A 394 12.55 9.27 19.41
CA LEU A 394 12.60 10.39 20.34
C LEU A 394 11.93 10.05 21.68
N VAL A 395 10.75 9.44 21.64
CA VAL A 395 10.03 8.96 22.84
C VAL A 395 10.85 7.91 23.57
N GLY A 396 11.44 6.96 22.85
CA GLY A 396 12.28 5.93 23.46
C GLY A 396 13.54 6.49 24.11
N TRP A 397 14.12 7.54 23.53
CA TRP A 397 15.26 8.25 24.11
C TRP A 397 14.89 9.03 25.38
N LEU A 398 13.83 9.85 25.31
CA LEU A 398 13.43 10.72 26.41
C LEU A 398 12.77 9.95 27.55
N GLY A 399 11.94 8.95 27.22
CA GLY A 399 11.18 8.15 28.17
C GLY A 399 11.87 6.86 28.61
N GLN A 400 13.06 6.55 28.09
CA GLN A 400 13.78 5.29 28.34
C GLN A 400 12.94 4.04 28.04
N VAL A 401 12.00 4.15 27.09
CA VAL A 401 11.12 3.05 26.67
C VAL A 401 11.69 2.42 25.40
N PRO A 402 11.83 1.08 25.33
CA PRO A 402 12.22 0.42 24.08
C PRO A 402 11.25 0.77 22.95
N ILE A 403 11.76 1.14 21.77
CA ILE A 403 10.94 1.43 20.58
C ILE A 403 9.99 0.26 20.25
N LEU A 404 10.44 -0.97 20.55
CA LEU A 404 9.66 -2.19 20.38
C LEU A 404 8.39 -2.24 21.24
N SER A 405 8.35 -1.55 22.37
CA SER A 405 7.19 -1.56 23.28
C SER A 405 5.94 -0.94 22.66
N PHE A 406 6.08 -0.14 21.60
CA PHE A 406 4.94 0.34 20.81
C PHE A 406 4.37 -0.74 19.88
N PHE A 407 5.23 -1.59 19.30
CA PHE A 407 4.84 -2.64 18.34
C PHE A 407 4.52 -3.99 19.01
N LYS A 408 5.02 -4.19 20.24
CA LYS A 408 4.81 -5.33 21.13
C LYS A 408 4.37 -4.86 22.53
N PRO A 409 3.24 -4.16 22.63
CA PRO A 409 2.75 -3.73 23.93
C PRO A 409 2.33 -4.94 24.77
N THR A 410 2.86 -5.05 25.98
CA THR A 410 2.43 -6.04 26.99
C THR A 410 1.15 -5.61 27.69
N ASP A 411 0.94 -4.29 27.81
CA ASP A 411 -0.22 -3.66 28.45
C ASP A 411 -0.50 -2.29 27.80
N ALA A 412 -1.50 -1.57 28.35
CA ALA A 412 -1.89 -0.23 27.88
C ALA A 412 -1.23 0.92 28.67
N THR A 413 -0.24 0.65 29.52
CA THR A 413 0.33 1.63 30.47
C THR A 413 0.91 2.85 29.76
N ASN A 414 1.49 2.67 28.57
CA ASN A 414 2.08 3.74 27.78
C ASN A 414 1.06 4.48 26.87
N TRP A 415 -0.25 4.26 27.04
CA TRP A 415 -1.28 4.88 26.19
C TRP A 415 -1.18 6.41 26.18
N PHE A 416 -1.06 7.05 27.35
CA PHE A 416 -0.92 8.50 27.44
C PHE A 416 0.34 8.97 26.68
N LEU A 417 1.49 8.35 26.95
CA LEU A 417 2.76 8.68 26.30
C LEU A 417 2.64 8.63 24.76
N TYR A 418 2.12 7.54 24.20
CA TYR A 418 2.00 7.41 22.75
C TYR A 418 0.91 8.31 22.15
N THR A 419 -0.16 8.61 22.90
CA THR A 419 -1.19 9.54 22.45
C THR A 419 -0.61 10.94 22.25
N TRP A 420 0.10 11.47 23.26
CA TRP A 420 0.61 12.84 23.22
C TRP A 420 1.88 12.98 22.40
N ALA A 421 2.81 12.02 22.51
CA ALA A 421 4.13 12.15 21.90
C ALA A 421 4.22 11.57 20.49
N VAL A 422 3.24 10.77 20.05
CA VAL A 422 3.25 10.14 18.71
C VAL A 422 1.97 10.42 17.93
N ASN A 423 0.78 10.07 18.47
CA ASN A 423 -0.49 10.24 17.76
C ASN A 423 -0.73 11.71 17.41
N TRP A 424 -0.68 12.61 18.39
CA TRP A 424 -0.95 14.04 18.19
C TRP A 424 -0.02 14.68 17.13
N PRO A 425 1.32 14.57 17.23
CA PRO A 425 2.21 15.11 16.19
C PRO A 425 1.94 14.53 14.79
N LEU A 426 1.66 13.23 14.68
CA LEU A 426 1.34 12.60 13.39
C LEU A 426 0.02 13.10 12.80
N VAL A 427 -1.03 13.21 13.63
CA VAL A 427 -2.34 13.71 13.22
C VAL A 427 -2.24 15.17 12.79
N LEU A 428 -1.52 16.00 13.54
CA LEU A 428 -1.31 17.41 13.20
C LEU A 428 -0.52 17.57 11.89
N THR A 429 0.49 16.73 11.67
CA THR A 429 1.24 16.69 10.41
C THR A 429 0.32 16.28 9.24
N SER A 430 -0.48 15.23 9.43
CA SER A 430 -1.47 14.77 8.45
C SER A 430 -2.51 15.85 8.14
N LEU A 431 -3.00 16.54 9.16
CA LEU A 431 -3.97 17.61 9.05
C LEU A 431 -3.40 18.80 8.28
N ALA A 432 -2.15 19.20 8.56
CA ALA A 432 -1.46 20.26 7.84
C ALA A 432 -1.33 19.93 6.33
N LEU A 433 -0.93 18.70 6.00
CA LEU A 433 -0.88 18.22 4.61
C LEU A 433 -2.27 18.21 3.95
N SER A 434 -3.30 17.77 4.68
CA SER A 434 -4.68 17.73 4.20
C SER A 434 -5.24 19.13 3.94
N VAL A 435 -5.01 20.08 4.84
CA VAL A 435 -5.43 21.49 4.66
C VAL A 435 -4.70 22.13 3.48
N ALA A 436 -3.39 21.91 3.35
CA ALA A 436 -2.62 22.40 2.21
C ALA A 436 -3.16 21.85 0.88
N ASN A 437 -3.48 20.55 0.83
CA ASN A 437 -4.08 19.91 -0.33
C ASN A 437 -5.47 20.46 -0.68
N LEU A 438 -6.34 20.65 0.32
CA LEU A 438 -7.68 21.20 0.10
C LEU A 438 -7.63 22.65 -0.39
N ARG A 439 -6.61 23.43 0.03
CA ARG A 439 -6.39 24.80 -0.45
C ARG A 439 -5.88 24.82 -1.89
N SER A 440 -4.98 23.91 -2.27
CA SER A 440 -4.48 23.83 -3.65
C SER A 440 -5.54 23.43 -4.68
N HIS A 441 -6.70 22.92 -4.23
CA HIS A 441 -7.84 22.63 -5.10
C HIS A 441 -8.84 23.78 -5.25
N ARG A 442 -8.69 24.86 -4.47
CA ARG A 442 -9.55 26.06 -4.54
C ARG A 442 -8.89 27.23 -5.27
N ALA A 443 -7.56 27.18 -5.42
CA ALA A 443 -6.77 28.08 -6.25
C ALA A 443 -6.65 27.48 -7.64
#